data_AF-A0A9D0VJ78-F1
#
_entry.id   AF-A0A9D0VJ78-F1
#
_cell.length_a   1.000
_cell.length_b   1.000
_cell.length_c   1.000
_cell.angle_alpha   90.00
_cell.angle_beta   90.00
_cell.angle_gamma   90.00
#
_symmetry.space_group_name_H-M   'P 1'
#
loop_
_entity.id
_entity.type
_entity.pdbx_description
1 polymer ?
#
loop_
_entity_poly.entity_id
_entity_poly.type
_entity_poly.pdbx_seq_one_letter_code
_entity_poly.pdbx_strand_id
1 'polypeptide(L)'
;MSLVVLVALLTAAGCKKNKDEAGAVPSPLLSVEETERWRLPGLGAPVYVMRTEGSIPYIYAEDRVDLARASGFVVARDRFFMMDMIRRLSQGRLSELLGDLALSVDQESRALGMARVADRMRTQLEADPYWSEILGAYAGGINQYVAEVRNDRLPVPSEYASLGPVLGRVDPKEMLTEFELADMAAIGATFLYELGFETGDVGRQASFEALSEHYVGAPLEDLRRDGLMADVWERVEPVYGVSSAPGWGAARRSQAPPVQAPPVQAPPVQGEPSGVRVPLELLERLGGRLERFERRLG
;
A
#
# COMPACT_ATOMS: atom_id res chain seq x y z
N MET A 1 42.55 2.06 -3.56
CA MET A 1 43.59 2.63 -2.67
C MET A 1 43.69 1.74 -1.45
N SER A 2 44.90 1.39 -1.08
CA SER A 2 45.31 0.23 -0.26
C SER A 2 44.92 0.23 1.24
N LEU A 3 44.93 -0.99 1.81
CA LEU A 3 45.38 -1.38 3.18
C LEU A 3 44.46 -0.97 4.36
N VAL A 4 44.18 -1.78 5.40
CA VAL A 4 45.02 -2.69 6.23
C VAL A 4 44.16 -3.81 6.86
N VAL A 5 44.75 -5.02 6.92
CA VAL A 5 44.28 -6.23 7.62
C VAL A 5 44.67 -6.20 9.10
N LEU A 6 43.78 -6.62 10.02
CA LEU A 6 44.19 -7.12 11.33
C LEU A 6 43.26 -8.26 11.78
N VAL A 7 43.75 -9.49 11.66
CA VAL A 7 43.15 -10.71 12.23
C VAL A 7 43.72 -10.92 13.62
N ALA A 8 42.85 -11.01 14.63
CA ALA A 8 43.23 -11.52 15.94
C ALA A 8 42.71 -12.97 16.08
N LEU A 9 43.64 -13.92 16.03
CA LEU A 9 43.42 -15.30 16.49
C LEU A 9 43.11 -15.28 17.99
N LEU A 10 42.04 -15.98 18.39
CA LEU A 10 41.90 -16.51 19.73
C LEU A 10 41.40 -17.96 19.64
N THR A 11 42.35 -18.85 19.90
CA THR A 11 42.18 -20.28 20.10
C THR A 11 41.29 -20.54 21.33
N ALA A 12 40.22 -21.31 21.16
CA ALA A 12 39.62 -22.07 22.25
C ALA A 12 39.55 -23.54 21.83
N ALA A 13 40.58 -24.30 22.23
CA ALA A 13 40.51 -25.75 22.30
C ALA A 13 39.55 -26.13 23.44
N GLY A 14 38.52 -26.93 23.11
CA GLY A 14 37.53 -27.38 24.08
C GLY A 14 36.53 -28.38 23.51
N CYS A 15 37.01 -29.45 22.87
CA CYS A 15 36.16 -30.57 22.47
C CYS A 15 35.74 -31.42 23.67
N LYS A 16 34.43 -31.51 23.92
CA LYS A 16 33.76 -32.79 24.20
C LYS A 16 32.23 -32.66 24.14
N LYS A 17 31.66 -33.01 22.99
CA LYS A 17 30.35 -33.68 22.90
C LYS A 17 30.40 -34.74 21.81
N ASN A 18 29.89 -35.91 22.17
CA ASN A 18 29.96 -37.17 21.43
C ASN A 18 29.03 -37.16 20.22
N LYS A 19 29.54 -37.75 19.13
CA LYS A 19 28.85 -38.57 18.10
C LYS A 19 27.41 -38.16 17.76
N ASP A 20 27.27 -37.32 16.73
CA ASP A 20 26.47 -37.56 15.52
C ASP A 20 26.53 -36.34 14.55
N GLU A 21 27.73 -35.87 14.19
CA GLU A 21 27.89 -34.79 13.18
C GLU A 21 28.79 -35.19 12.01
N ALA A 22 28.84 -36.49 11.69
CA ALA A 22 29.44 -36.96 10.44
C ALA A 22 28.46 -36.73 9.28
N GLY A 23 28.32 -35.48 8.84
CA GLY A 23 27.51 -35.15 7.65
C GLY A 23 26.89 -33.75 7.60
N ALA A 24 27.18 -32.85 8.55
CA ALA A 24 26.72 -31.46 8.43
C ALA A 24 27.51 -30.78 7.30
N VAL A 25 26.93 -30.72 6.10
CA VAL A 25 27.41 -29.84 5.03
C VAL A 25 27.43 -28.42 5.62
N PRO A 26 28.58 -27.73 5.67
CA PRO A 26 28.63 -26.37 6.18
C PRO A 26 27.61 -25.54 5.39
N SER A 27 26.71 -24.85 6.10
CA SER A 27 25.69 -24.04 5.44
C SER A 27 26.37 -23.10 4.45
N PRO A 28 25.97 -23.06 3.16
CA PRO A 28 26.55 -22.15 2.18
C PRO A 28 26.54 -20.69 2.62
N LEU A 29 25.62 -20.31 3.51
CA LEU A 29 25.56 -18.98 4.13
C LEU A 29 26.84 -18.63 4.89
N LEU A 30 27.43 -19.59 5.61
CA LEU A 30 28.65 -19.37 6.39
C LEU A 30 29.91 -19.31 5.51
N SER A 31 29.79 -19.61 4.22
CA SER A 31 30.87 -19.45 3.25
C SER A 31 30.91 -18.06 2.61
N VAL A 32 29.86 -17.26 2.79
CA VAL A 32 29.80 -15.87 2.34
C VAL A 32 30.62 -15.00 3.30
N GLU A 33 31.41 -14.08 2.75
CA GLU A 33 32.21 -13.14 3.54
C GLU A 33 31.32 -12.24 4.41
N GLU A 34 31.62 -12.17 5.71
CA GLU A 34 30.94 -11.28 6.64
C GLU A 34 31.47 -9.84 6.47
N THR A 35 30.61 -8.93 6.01
CA THR A 35 30.96 -7.52 5.77
C THR A 35 30.73 -6.62 6.98
N GLU A 36 29.73 -6.94 7.81
CA GLU A 36 29.36 -6.15 8.97
C GLU A 36 28.83 -7.03 10.11
N ARG A 37 29.04 -6.58 11.36
CA ARG A 37 28.51 -7.23 12.56
C ARG A 37 27.83 -6.22 13.47
N TRP A 38 26.59 -6.53 13.87
CA TRP A 38 25.79 -5.69 14.76
C TRP A 38 25.39 -6.47 16.02
N ARG A 39 25.35 -5.79 17.16
CA ARG A 39 24.83 -6.34 18.42
C ARG A 39 23.43 -5.80 18.64
N LEU A 40 22.43 -6.68 18.55
CA LEU A 40 21.04 -6.34 18.83
C LEU A 40 20.67 -6.96 20.18
N PRO A 41 20.41 -6.15 21.22
CA PRO A 41 19.91 -6.66 22.50
C PRO A 41 18.64 -7.48 22.34
N GLY A 42 18.54 -8.55 23.12
CA GLY A 42 17.36 -9.42 23.17
C GLY A 42 17.36 -10.58 22.18
N LEU A 43 18.30 -10.64 21.23
CA LEU A 43 18.45 -11.83 20.37
C LEU A 43 18.82 -13.06 21.22
N GLY A 44 18.12 -14.16 21.00
CA GLY A 44 18.40 -15.46 21.63
C GLY A 44 19.52 -16.23 20.92
N ALA A 45 19.61 -16.10 19.60
CA ALA A 45 20.59 -16.74 18.74
C ALA A 45 21.16 -15.78 17.68
N PRO A 46 22.29 -16.13 17.02
CA PRO A 46 22.79 -15.35 15.89
C PRO A 46 21.80 -15.29 14.73
N VAL A 47 21.61 -14.10 14.17
CA VAL A 47 20.82 -13.87 12.95
C VAL A 47 21.74 -13.46 11.83
N TYR A 48 21.59 -14.07 10.65
CA TYR A 48 22.40 -13.79 9.47
C TYR A 48 21.57 -13.00 8.46
N VAL A 49 22.14 -11.89 7.96
CA VAL A 49 21.53 -11.06 6.92
C VAL A 49 22.41 -11.08 5.68
N MET A 50 21.88 -11.64 4.60
CA MET A 50 22.55 -11.67 3.30
C MET A 50 21.88 -10.65 2.38
N ARG A 51 22.66 -9.76 1.77
CA ARG A 51 22.17 -8.85 0.73
C ARG A 51 22.63 -9.33 -0.63
N THR A 52 21.71 -9.36 -1.60
CA THR A 52 22.07 -9.60 -3.00
C THR A 52 22.70 -8.36 -3.62
N GLU A 53 23.18 -8.47 -4.87
CA GLU A 53 23.70 -7.33 -5.64
C GLU A 53 22.71 -6.16 -5.73
N GLY A 54 21.41 -6.45 -5.78
CA GLY A 54 20.34 -5.46 -5.74
C GLY A 54 20.01 -4.92 -4.34
N SER A 55 20.85 -5.20 -3.33
CA SER A 55 20.65 -4.85 -1.93
C SER A 55 19.38 -5.42 -1.29
N ILE A 56 18.83 -6.52 -1.83
CA ILE A 56 17.65 -7.18 -1.28
C ILE A 56 18.08 -8.05 -0.09
N PRO A 57 17.55 -7.82 1.13
CA PRO A 57 17.95 -8.58 2.31
C PRO A 57 17.21 -9.92 2.41
N TYR A 58 17.97 -10.98 2.69
CA TYR A 58 17.51 -12.30 3.11
C TYR A 58 17.95 -12.51 4.55
N ILE A 59 17.01 -12.75 5.45
CA ILE A 59 17.26 -12.83 6.90
C ILE A 59 17.02 -14.26 7.37
N TYR A 60 18.02 -14.84 8.02
CA TYR A 60 18.00 -16.20 8.54
C TYR A 60 18.17 -16.18 10.05
N ALA A 61 17.17 -16.72 10.77
CA ALA A 61 17.15 -16.81 12.23
C ALA A 61 16.61 -18.18 12.65
N GLU A 62 16.94 -18.62 13.87
CA GLU A 62 16.48 -19.90 14.41
C GLU A 62 15.02 -19.84 14.92
N ASP A 63 14.57 -18.66 15.34
CA ASP A 63 13.21 -18.43 15.81
C ASP A 63 12.56 -17.17 15.23
N ARG A 64 11.24 -17.06 15.42
CA ARG A 64 10.41 -16.01 14.82
C ARG A 64 10.57 -14.66 15.50
N VAL A 65 10.90 -14.63 16.80
CA VAL A 65 11.05 -13.40 17.58
C VAL A 65 12.36 -12.72 17.19
N ASP A 66 13.44 -13.50 17.08
CA ASP A 66 14.72 -13.04 16.57
C ASP A 66 14.64 -12.60 15.11
N LEU A 67 13.90 -13.35 14.27
CA LEU A 67 13.62 -12.94 12.90
C LEU A 67 12.88 -11.60 12.85
N ALA A 68 11.84 -11.41 13.66
CA ALA A 68 11.07 -10.18 13.71
C ALA A 68 11.93 -9.00 14.15
N ARG A 69 12.73 -9.16 15.20
CA ARG A 69 13.65 -8.12 15.70
C ARG A 69 14.69 -7.73 14.65
N ALA A 70 15.36 -8.70 14.05
CA ALA A 70 16.33 -8.42 13.00
C ALA A 70 15.68 -7.78 11.76
N SER A 71 14.47 -8.22 11.39
CA SER A 71 13.70 -7.62 10.30
C SER A 71 13.39 -6.16 10.56
N GLY A 72 12.95 -5.81 11.78
CA GLY A 72 12.72 -4.43 12.18
C GLY A 72 13.96 -3.55 12.03
N PHE A 73 15.12 -4.03 12.48
CA PHE A 73 16.40 -3.32 12.34
C PHE A 73 16.82 -3.12 10.88
N VAL A 74 16.74 -4.19 10.06
CA VAL A 74 17.12 -4.14 8.64
C VAL A 74 16.19 -3.22 7.85
N VAL A 75 14.87 -3.33 8.06
CA VAL A 75 13.89 -2.49 7.36
C VAL A 75 14.03 -1.03 7.79
N ALA A 76 14.25 -0.75 9.08
CA ALA A 76 14.51 0.62 9.54
C ALA A 76 15.74 1.21 8.84
N ARG A 77 16.84 0.47 8.73
CA ARG A 77 18.04 0.94 8.02
C ARG A 77 17.78 1.33 6.57
N ASP A 78 16.82 0.68 5.90
CA ASP A 78 16.50 0.95 4.50
C ASP A 78 15.33 1.94 4.29
N ARG A 79 14.39 2.03 5.26
CA ARG A 79 13.06 2.65 5.07
C ARG A 79 12.51 3.42 6.27
N PHE A 80 13.35 3.78 7.26
CA PHE A 80 12.87 4.43 8.49
C PHE A 80 11.99 5.66 8.23
N PHE A 81 12.40 6.59 7.34
CA PHE A 81 11.63 7.80 7.04
C PHE A 81 10.22 7.49 6.50
N MET A 82 10.13 6.52 5.57
CA MET A 82 8.84 6.07 5.04
C MET A 82 7.94 5.50 6.15
N MET A 83 8.49 4.65 7.02
CA MET A 83 7.73 4.07 8.13
C MET A 83 7.24 5.14 9.11
N ASP A 84 8.09 6.12 9.44
CA ASP A 84 7.73 7.23 10.33
C ASP A 84 6.61 8.09 9.72
N MET A 85 6.70 8.38 8.43
CA MET A 85 5.67 9.12 7.70
C MET A 85 4.32 8.38 7.70
N ILE A 86 4.32 7.07 7.42
CA ILE A 86 3.11 6.25 7.37
C ILE A 86 2.44 6.17 8.75
N ARG A 87 3.18 5.92 9.83
CA ARG A 87 2.55 5.89 11.18
C ARG A 87 1.95 7.25 11.55
N ARG A 88 2.60 8.35 11.18
CA ARG A 88 2.15 9.72 11.50
C ARG A 88 0.89 10.10 10.73
N LEU A 89 0.73 9.59 9.51
CA LEU A 89 -0.42 9.85 8.66
C LEU A 89 -1.72 9.43 9.36
N SER A 90 -1.85 8.17 9.75
CA SER A 90 -3.06 7.69 10.46
C SER A 90 -3.26 8.31 11.85
N GLN A 91 -2.18 8.72 12.52
CA GLN A 91 -2.24 9.41 13.81
C GLN A 91 -2.62 10.90 13.67
N GLY A 92 -2.58 11.46 12.46
CA GLY A 92 -2.75 12.89 12.22
C GLY A 92 -1.68 13.70 12.95
N ARG A 93 -0.41 13.31 12.77
CA ARG A 93 0.79 13.91 13.37
C ARG A 93 1.88 14.17 12.33
N LEU A 94 1.52 14.25 11.05
CA LEU A 94 2.45 14.49 9.95
C LEU A 94 2.96 15.95 9.97
N SER A 95 2.17 16.90 10.48
CA SER A 95 2.59 18.29 10.70
C SER A 95 3.71 18.44 11.73
N GLU A 96 3.91 17.48 12.64
CA GLU A 96 5.09 17.48 13.52
C GLU A 96 6.40 17.29 12.73
N LEU A 97 6.30 16.63 11.56
CA LEU A 97 7.42 16.35 10.68
C LEU A 97 7.53 17.38 9.54
N LEU A 98 6.43 17.87 8.97
CA LEU A 98 6.44 18.73 7.78
C LEU A 98 5.92 20.16 8.03
N GLY A 99 5.54 20.47 9.27
CA GLY A 99 4.96 21.77 9.65
C GLY A 99 3.58 22.00 9.02
N ASP A 100 3.27 23.27 8.77
CA ASP A 100 1.96 23.72 8.29
C ASP A 100 1.52 23.08 6.97
N LEU A 101 2.48 22.61 6.15
CA LEU A 101 2.21 21.92 4.89
C LEU A 101 1.37 20.64 5.05
N ALA A 102 1.45 19.99 6.22
CA ALA A 102 0.72 18.76 6.51
C ALA A 102 -0.46 18.96 7.47
N LEU A 103 -0.76 20.20 7.87
CA LEU A 103 -1.82 20.47 8.84
C LEU A 103 -3.21 20.07 8.33
N SER A 104 -3.51 20.32 7.05
CA SER A 104 -4.78 19.89 6.44
C SER A 104 -4.92 18.37 6.42
N VAL A 105 -3.83 17.66 6.10
CA VAL A 105 -3.78 16.19 6.09
C VAL A 105 -4.02 15.63 7.49
N ASP A 106 -3.44 16.24 8.53
CA ASP A 106 -3.66 15.84 9.91
C ASP A 106 -5.11 16.04 10.35
N GLN A 107 -5.73 17.16 9.96
CA GLN A 107 -7.14 17.43 10.24
C GLN A 107 -8.06 16.41 9.56
N GLU A 108 -7.82 16.12 8.29
CA GLU A 108 -8.58 15.12 7.52
C GLU A 108 -8.44 13.73 8.13
N SER A 109 -7.20 13.31 8.43
CA SER A 109 -6.94 12.00 9.05
C SER A 109 -7.67 11.80 10.38
N ARG A 110 -7.67 12.85 11.22
CA ARG A 110 -8.41 12.85 12.49
C ARG A 110 -9.92 12.86 12.29
N ALA A 111 -10.43 13.59 11.29
CA ALA A 111 -11.85 13.63 10.95
C ALA A 111 -12.37 12.26 10.47
N LEU A 112 -11.60 11.58 9.61
CA LEU A 112 -11.88 10.21 9.15
C LEU A 112 -11.79 9.19 10.31
N GLY A 113 -11.05 9.52 11.36
CA GLY A 113 -10.96 8.71 12.57
C GLY A 113 -9.95 7.57 12.49
N MET A 114 -8.94 7.68 11.62
CA MET A 114 -7.87 6.67 11.50
C MET A 114 -7.16 6.40 12.83
N ALA A 115 -6.92 7.45 13.64
CA ALA A 115 -6.33 7.30 14.97
C ALA A 115 -7.19 6.42 15.91
N ARG A 116 -8.53 6.50 15.81
CA ARG A 116 -9.44 5.64 16.59
C ARG A 116 -9.39 4.18 16.13
N VAL A 117 -9.22 3.96 14.83
CA VAL A 117 -9.02 2.62 14.26
C VAL A 117 -7.70 2.04 14.73
N ALA A 118 -6.61 2.82 14.66
CA ALA A 118 -5.30 2.43 15.15
C ALA A 118 -5.32 2.04 16.64
N ASP A 119 -6.00 2.80 17.50
CA ASP A 119 -6.10 2.48 18.93
C ASP A 119 -6.88 1.18 19.20
N ARG A 120 -7.95 0.92 18.44
CA ARG A 120 -8.67 -0.36 18.51
C ARG A 120 -7.80 -1.52 18.04
N MET A 121 -7.08 -1.35 16.94
CA MET A 121 -6.14 -2.36 16.44
C MET A 121 -5.03 -2.63 17.46
N ARG A 122 -4.45 -1.58 18.05
CA ARG A 122 -3.46 -1.69 19.14
C ARG A 122 -3.99 -2.54 20.28
N THR A 123 -5.19 -2.24 20.78
CA THR A 123 -5.82 -2.99 21.88
C THR A 123 -5.99 -4.48 21.53
N GLN A 124 -6.36 -4.79 20.28
CA GLN A 124 -6.50 -6.18 19.84
C GLN A 124 -5.13 -6.89 19.72
N LEU A 125 -4.12 -6.19 19.21
CA LEU A 125 -2.76 -6.71 19.08
C LEU A 125 -2.11 -6.95 20.45
N GLU A 126 -2.36 -6.08 21.43
CA GLU A 126 -1.88 -6.24 22.81
C GLU A 126 -2.52 -7.43 23.50
N ALA A 127 -3.80 -7.70 23.22
CA ALA A 127 -4.53 -8.81 23.80
C ALA A 127 -4.13 -10.18 23.21
N ASP A 128 -3.54 -10.22 22.02
CA ASP A 128 -3.00 -11.43 21.40
C ASP A 128 -1.52 -11.61 21.77
N PRO A 129 -1.16 -12.61 22.60
CA PRO A 129 0.21 -12.80 23.05
C PRO A 129 1.21 -13.00 21.91
N TYR A 130 0.80 -13.68 20.84
CA TYR A 130 1.68 -13.95 19.69
C TYR A 130 2.00 -12.66 18.94
N TRP A 131 0.98 -11.87 18.59
CA TRP A 131 1.21 -10.62 17.85
C TRP A 131 1.88 -9.55 18.69
N SER A 132 1.54 -9.46 19.98
CA SER A 132 2.21 -8.57 20.93
C SER A 132 3.71 -8.87 21.01
N GLU A 133 4.10 -10.14 21.11
CA GLU A 133 5.51 -10.54 21.14
C GLU A 133 6.23 -10.25 19.82
N ILE A 134 5.66 -10.67 18.69
CA ILE A 134 6.28 -10.52 17.36
C ILE A 134 6.43 -9.05 16.97
N LEU A 135 5.38 -8.24 17.13
CA LEU A 135 5.42 -6.82 16.78
C LEU A 135 6.22 -6.01 17.79
N GLY A 136 6.22 -6.39 19.07
CA GLY A 136 7.11 -5.83 20.07
C GLY A 136 8.58 -6.07 19.75
N ALA A 137 8.93 -7.28 19.32
CA ALA A 137 10.28 -7.60 18.86
C ALA A 137 10.67 -6.80 17.61
N TYR A 138 9.77 -6.70 16.63
CA TYR A 138 9.97 -5.89 15.43
C TYR A 138 10.21 -4.41 15.76
N ALA A 139 9.36 -3.81 16.60
CA ALA A 139 9.52 -2.44 17.08
C ALA A 139 10.84 -2.25 17.85
N GLY A 140 11.22 -3.23 18.68
CA GLY A 140 12.53 -3.23 19.36
C GLY A 140 13.71 -3.22 18.38
N GLY A 141 13.60 -3.92 17.25
CA GLY A 141 14.57 -3.86 16.16
C GLY A 141 14.72 -2.47 15.54
N ILE A 142 13.59 -1.81 15.26
CA ILE A 142 13.56 -0.43 14.77
C ILE A 142 14.21 0.52 15.80
N ASN A 143 13.88 0.35 17.07
CA ASN A 143 14.40 1.19 18.15
C ASN A 143 15.90 1.00 18.34
N GLN A 144 16.42 -0.20 18.10
CA GLN A 144 17.87 -0.41 18.04
C GLN A 144 18.49 0.39 16.90
N TYR A 145 17.88 0.43 15.71
CA TYR A 145 18.37 1.30 14.61
C TYR A 145 18.40 2.77 15.02
N VAL A 146 17.32 3.27 15.63
CA VAL A 146 17.25 4.66 16.15
C VAL A 146 18.38 4.92 17.15
N ALA A 147 18.63 3.99 18.08
CA ALA A 147 19.70 4.10 19.05
C ALA A 147 21.10 4.11 18.41
N GLU A 148 21.34 3.28 17.39
CA GLU A 148 22.62 3.26 16.67
C GLU A 148 22.85 4.56 15.88
N VAL A 149 21.80 5.16 15.31
CA VAL A 149 21.88 6.49 14.66
C VAL A 149 22.18 7.60 15.68
N ARG A 150 21.48 7.60 16.82
CA ARG A 150 21.70 8.58 17.90
C ARG A 150 23.12 8.48 18.47
N ASN A 151 23.69 7.28 18.52
CA ASN A 151 25.05 7.02 18.99
C ASN A 151 26.14 7.17 17.92
N ASP A 152 25.84 7.77 16.75
CA ASP A 152 26.79 8.00 15.65
C ASP A 152 27.42 6.73 15.06
N ARG A 153 26.82 5.55 15.30
CA ARG A 153 27.26 4.27 14.72
C ARG A 153 26.64 4.01 13.35
N LEU A 154 25.49 4.62 13.08
CA LEU A 154 24.84 4.64 11.76
C LEU A 154 24.56 6.08 11.31
N PRO A 155 24.58 6.35 10.00
CA PRO A 155 24.22 7.65 9.48
C PRO A 155 22.72 7.92 9.69
N VAL A 156 22.37 9.19 9.89
CA VAL A 156 20.98 9.66 9.87
C VAL A 156 20.36 9.36 8.50
N PRO A 157 19.08 8.95 8.41
CA PRO A 157 18.41 8.81 7.12
C PRO A 157 18.52 10.11 6.31
N SER A 158 18.82 9.96 5.02
CA SER A 158 19.12 11.08 4.11
C SER A 158 18.00 12.12 4.05
N GLU A 159 16.76 11.66 4.21
CA GLU A 159 15.54 12.46 4.21
C GLU A 159 15.51 13.40 5.41
N TYR A 160 15.81 12.92 6.62
CA TYR A 160 15.90 13.79 7.81
C TYR A 160 17.11 14.72 7.74
N ALA A 161 18.25 14.22 7.26
CA ALA A 161 19.44 15.05 7.09
C ALA A 161 19.19 16.24 6.14
N SER A 162 18.36 16.04 5.11
CA SER A 162 17.99 17.07 4.14
C SER A 162 16.86 17.97 4.63
N LEU A 163 15.85 17.39 5.28
CA LEU A 163 14.64 18.10 5.73
C LEU A 163 14.87 18.91 7.01
N GLY A 164 15.70 18.42 7.93
CA GLY A 164 15.97 19.06 9.22
C GLY A 164 16.34 20.54 9.09
N PRO A 165 17.34 20.91 8.27
CA PRO A 165 17.71 22.32 8.04
C PRO A 165 16.58 23.18 7.47
N VAL A 166 15.76 22.62 6.57
CA VAL A 166 14.63 23.32 5.94
C VAL A 166 13.56 23.68 6.99
N LEU A 167 13.40 22.83 8.00
CA LEU A 167 12.43 23.01 9.08
C LEU A 167 13.03 23.70 10.32
N GLY A 168 14.24 24.23 10.22
CA GLY A 168 14.92 24.91 11.33
C GLY A 168 15.33 23.97 12.48
N ARG A 169 15.46 22.67 12.23
CA ARG A 169 15.98 21.71 13.22
C ARG A 169 17.50 21.70 13.18
N VAL A 170 18.11 21.87 14.36
CA VAL A 170 19.57 21.96 14.52
C VAL A 170 20.24 20.59 14.41
N ASP A 171 19.65 19.57 15.05
CA ASP A 171 20.10 18.18 14.94
C ASP A 171 18.99 17.30 14.33
N PRO A 172 19.16 16.80 13.10
CA PRO A 172 18.25 15.85 12.48
C PRO A 172 17.98 14.58 13.30
N LYS A 173 18.89 14.18 14.19
CA LYS A 173 18.72 12.99 15.06
C LYS A 173 17.56 13.14 16.04
N GLU A 174 17.26 14.35 16.46
CA GLU A 174 16.14 14.64 17.37
C GLU A 174 14.78 14.39 16.71
N MET A 175 14.75 14.30 15.38
CA MET A 175 13.53 13.99 14.62
C MET A 175 13.21 12.49 14.61
N LEU A 176 14.18 11.62 14.94
CA LEU A 176 13.95 10.18 15.01
C LEU A 176 13.21 9.85 16.31
N THR A 177 11.98 9.39 16.19
CA THR A 177 11.17 8.90 17.32
C THR A 177 11.13 7.38 17.36
N GLU A 178 11.15 6.82 18.57
CA GLU A 178 11.04 5.38 18.81
C GLU A 178 9.65 4.87 18.40
N PHE A 179 9.57 3.58 18.06
CA PHE A 179 8.40 2.86 17.65
C PHE A 179 7.84 2.05 18.81
N GLU A 180 6.53 2.14 18.99
CA GLU A 180 5.76 1.31 19.91
C GLU A 180 4.78 0.42 19.15
N LEU A 181 4.12 -0.50 19.87
CA LEU A 181 3.06 -1.33 19.28
C LEU A 181 1.91 -0.48 18.72
N ALA A 182 1.64 0.69 19.33
CA ALA A 182 0.71 1.69 18.84
C ALA A 182 1.05 2.19 17.42
N ASP A 183 2.34 2.34 17.12
CA ASP A 183 2.79 2.81 15.81
C ASP A 183 2.69 1.71 14.74
N MET A 184 2.91 0.45 15.13
CA MET A 184 2.66 -0.69 14.25
C MET A 184 1.16 -0.79 13.89
N ALA A 185 0.29 -0.57 14.88
CA ALA A 185 -1.15 -0.50 14.66
C ALA A 185 -1.55 0.69 13.76
N ALA A 186 -0.90 1.84 13.93
CA ALA A 186 -1.09 3.02 13.10
C ALA A 186 -0.71 2.77 11.62
N ILE A 187 0.42 2.09 11.38
CA ILE A 187 0.80 1.67 10.02
C ILE A 187 -0.27 0.75 9.41
N GLY A 188 -0.75 -0.23 10.18
CA GLY A 188 -1.83 -1.13 9.75
C GLY A 188 -3.12 -0.37 9.42
N ALA A 189 -3.52 0.60 10.24
CA ALA A 189 -4.69 1.43 10.01
C ALA A 189 -4.56 2.29 8.75
N THR A 190 -3.36 2.79 8.46
CA THR A 190 -3.08 3.52 7.21
C THR A 190 -3.31 2.64 5.99
N PHE A 191 -2.75 1.42 5.98
CA PHE A 191 -2.98 0.49 4.87
C PHE A 191 -4.45 0.09 4.73
N LEU A 192 -5.15 -0.13 5.83
CA LEU A 192 -6.58 -0.44 5.79
C LEU A 192 -7.38 0.70 5.15
N TYR A 193 -7.03 1.95 5.46
CA TYR A 193 -7.64 3.12 4.84
C TYR A 193 -7.36 3.18 3.34
N GLU A 194 -6.08 3.19 2.95
CA GLU A 194 -5.65 3.34 1.55
C GLU A 194 -6.17 2.22 0.63
N LEU A 195 -6.34 1.01 1.16
CA LEU A 195 -6.76 -0.15 0.38
C LEU A 195 -8.27 -0.44 0.44
N GLY A 196 -8.97 0.10 1.44
CA GLY A 196 -10.35 -0.29 1.75
C GLY A 196 -11.36 0.85 1.78
N PHE A 197 -10.91 2.11 1.82
CA PHE A 197 -11.80 3.25 1.91
C PHE A 197 -12.04 3.88 0.52
N GLU A 198 -13.30 3.96 0.11
CA GLU A 198 -13.71 4.66 -1.10
C GLU A 198 -14.92 5.56 -0.80
N THR A 199 -14.85 6.83 -1.18
CA THR A 199 -15.93 7.83 -1.04
C THR A 199 -16.62 8.14 -2.37
N GLY A 200 -16.27 7.39 -3.41
CA GLY A 200 -16.76 7.60 -4.77
C GLY A 200 -18.27 7.57 -4.89
N ASP A 201 -18.99 6.90 -3.98
CA ASP A 201 -20.46 6.81 -4.02
C ASP A 201 -21.16 8.16 -3.95
N VAL A 202 -20.68 9.09 -3.12
CA VAL A 202 -21.31 10.43 -3.01
C VAL A 202 -21.08 11.23 -4.28
N GLY A 203 -19.87 11.19 -4.83
CA GLY A 203 -19.53 11.85 -6.09
C GLY A 203 -20.27 11.23 -7.28
N ARG A 204 -20.39 9.90 -7.31
CA ARG A 204 -21.18 9.15 -8.30
C ARG A 204 -22.65 9.56 -8.23
N GLN A 205 -23.24 9.60 -7.03
CA GLN A 205 -24.62 10.01 -6.82
C GLN A 205 -24.86 11.46 -7.24
N ALA A 206 -23.99 12.40 -6.85
CA ALA A 206 -24.09 13.80 -7.24
C ALA A 206 -23.95 13.98 -8.77
N SER A 207 -23.01 13.25 -9.39
CA SER A 207 -22.86 13.23 -10.85
C SER A 207 -24.11 12.68 -11.51
N PHE A 208 -24.70 11.64 -10.92
CA PHE A 208 -25.91 11.00 -11.42
C PHE A 208 -27.14 11.93 -11.36
N GLU A 209 -27.31 12.68 -10.27
CA GLU A 209 -28.37 13.68 -10.15
C GLU A 209 -28.21 14.81 -11.19
N ALA A 210 -26.97 15.25 -11.42
CA ALA A 210 -26.63 16.29 -12.39
C ALA A 210 -26.73 15.85 -13.87
N LEU A 211 -26.84 14.55 -14.15
CA LEU A 211 -26.94 14.04 -15.54
C LEU A 211 -28.15 14.59 -16.29
N SER A 212 -29.28 14.81 -15.59
CA SER A 212 -30.51 15.33 -16.20
C SER A 212 -30.35 16.76 -16.72
N GLU A 213 -29.42 17.52 -16.15
CA GLU A 213 -29.11 18.92 -16.47
C GLU A 213 -28.05 19.05 -17.58
N HIS A 214 -27.25 18.01 -17.84
CA HIS A 214 -26.19 18.02 -18.87
C HIS A 214 -26.71 18.22 -20.30
N TYR A 215 -27.99 17.96 -20.54
CA TYR A 215 -28.59 18.03 -21.88
C TYR A 215 -29.42 19.29 -22.11
N VAL A 216 -29.54 20.18 -21.12
CA VAL A 216 -30.33 21.41 -21.22
C VAL A 216 -29.80 22.28 -22.37
N GLY A 217 -30.64 22.51 -23.37
CA GLY A 217 -30.30 23.29 -24.57
C GLY A 217 -29.47 22.55 -25.63
N ALA A 218 -29.18 21.26 -25.44
CA ALA A 218 -28.55 20.43 -26.45
C ALA A 218 -29.59 19.91 -27.46
N PRO A 219 -29.25 19.72 -28.76
CA PRO A 219 -30.20 19.36 -29.82
C PRO A 219 -31.33 18.37 -29.45
N LEU A 220 -31.19 17.06 -29.43
CA LEU A 220 -32.31 16.17 -29.09
C LEU A 220 -32.39 15.95 -27.57
N GLU A 221 -32.61 17.01 -26.77
CA GLU A 221 -32.55 16.99 -25.30
C GLU A 221 -33.39 15.85 -24.69
N ASP A 222 -34.67 15.76 -25.04
CA ASP A 222 -35.59 14.77 -24.47
C ASP A 222 -35.10 13.34 -24.76
N LEU A 223 -34.68 13.06 -26.01
CA LEU A 223 -34.17 11.75 -26.40
C LEU A 223 -32.83 11.41 -25.74
N ARG A 224 -31.98 12.42 -25.46
CA ARG A 224 -30.71 12.21 -24.76
C ARG A 224 -30.93 11.93 -23.28
N ARG A 225 -31.90 12.60 -22.66
CA ARG A 225 -32.30 12.35 -21.27
C ARG A 225 -32.89 10.94 -21.12
N ASP A 226 -33.77 10.54 -22.04
CA ASP A 226 -34.42 9.23 -22.03
C ASP A 226 -33.43 8.08 -22.37
N GLY A 227 -32.50 8.30 -23.30
CA GLY A 227 -31.54 7.27 -23.76
C GLY A 227 -30.31 7.10 -22.88
N LEU A 228 -29.96 8.09 -22.05
CA LEU A 228 -28.74 8.10 -21.24
C LEU A 228 -28.62 6.85 -20.35
N MET A 229 -29.69 6.49 -19.64
CA MET A 229 -29.68 5.37 -18.69
C MET A 229 -29.49 4.04 -19.40
N ALA A 230 -30.15 3.88 -20.56
CA ALA A 230 -30.02 2.71 -21.42
C ALA A 230 -28.62 2.60 -22.04
N ASP A 231 -28.03 3.73 -22.45
CA ASP A 231 -26.74 3.75 -23.16
C ASP A 231 -25.52 3.68 -22.25
N VAL A 232 -25.58 4.27 -21.04
CA VAL A 232 -24.43 4.36 -20.11
C VAL A 232 -24.48 3.28 -19.03
N TRP A 233 -25.66 2.95 -18.51
CA TRP A 233 -25.80 2.09 -17.33
C TRP A 233 -26.34 0.70 -17.66
N GLU A 234 -27.36 0.58 -18.51
CA GLU A 234 -27.92 -0.74 -18.89
C GLU A 234 -27.01 -1.53 -19.84
N ARG A 235 -26.04 -0.87 -20.49
CA ARG A 235 -25.04 -1.51 -21.38
C ARG A 235 -23.74 -1.95 -20.70
N VAL A 236 -23.61 -1.83 -19.38
CA VAL A 236 -22.45 -2.39 -18.67
C VAL A 236 -22.70 -3.88 -18.44
N GLU A 237 -22.59 -4.68 -19.50
CA GLU A 237 -22.35 -6.11 -19.33
C GLU A 237 -20.90 -6.32 -18.85
N PRO A 238 -20.65 -7.09 -17.77
CA PRO A 238 -19.29 -7.45 -17.41
C PRO A 238 -18.63 -8.16 -18.60
N VAL A 239 -17.45 -7.67 -19.01
CA VAL A 239 -16.66 -8.31 -20.10
C VAL A 239 -16.47 -9.81 -19.83
N TYR A 240 -16.45 -10.20 -18.55
CA TYR A 240 -16.57 -11.58 -18.11
C TYR A 240 -17.54 -11.68 -16.92
N GLY A 241 -18.51 -12.59 -16.99
CA GLY A 241 -19.48 -12.87 -15.92
C GLY A 241 -18.90 -13.62 -14.70
N VAL A 242 -17.60 -13.46 -14.41
CA VAL A 242 -16.94 -14.09 -13.28
C VAL A 242 -16.33 -13.02 -12.37
N SER A 243 -16.82 -12.99 -11.13
CA SER A 243 -16.16 -12.25 -10.05
C SER A 243 -14.93 -13.04 -9.59
N SER A 244 -13.83 -12.33 -9.32
CA SER A 244 -12.57 -12.88 -8.78
C SER A 244 -12.68 -13.32 -7.31
N ALA A 245 -13.82 -13.08 -6.65
CA ALA A 245 -14.11 -13.55 -5.29
C ALA A 245 -15.31 -14.53 -5.29
N PRO A 246 -15.08 -15.85 -5.30
CA PRO A 246 -16.16 -16.83 -5.16
C PRO A 246 -16.91 -16.62 -3.83
N GLY A 247 -18.24 -16.49 -3.89
CA GLY A 247 -19.11 -16.41 -2.70
C GLY A 247 -19.75 -15.05 -2.40
N TRP A 248 -19.32 -13.97 -3.04
CA TRP A 248 -19.91 -12.62 -2.87
C TRP A 248 -21.16 -12.36 -3.73
N GLY A 249 -22.03 -13.37 -3.89
CA GLY A 249 -23.35 -13.20 -4.50
C GLY A 249 -23.41 -13.18 -6.05
N ALA A 250 -22.30 -12.99 -6.76
CA ALA A 250 -22.26 -13.09 -8.24
C ALA A 250 -21.95 -14.51 -8.76
N ALA A 251 -21.69 -15.48 -7.88
CA ALA A 251 -21.22 -16.82 -8.24
C ALA A 251 -22.34 -17.85 -8.50
N ARG A 252 -23.61 -17.44 -8.49
CA ARG A 252 -24.61 -18.30 -9.15
C ARG A 252 -24.35 -18.16 -10.63
N ARG A 253 -23.84 -19.22 -11.27
CA ARG A 253 -24.12 -19.44 -12.70
C ARG A 253 -25.60 -19.14 -12.87
N SER A 254 -25.92 -18.05 -13.56
CA SER A 254 -27.24 -17.84 -14.09
C SER A 254 -27.51 -19.06 -14.98
N GLN A 255 -28.22 -20.04 -14.42
CA GLN A 255 -29.00 -20.98 -15.21
C GLN A 255 -30.26 -20.29 -15.74
N ALA A 256 -30.43 -18.99 -15.47
CA ALA A 256 -31.31 -18.18 -16.29
C ALA A 256 -30.74 -18.24 -17.72
N PRO A 257 -31.51 -18.72 -18.71
CA PRO A 257 -31.15 -18.49 -20.10
C PRO A 257 -30.87 -16.99 -20.25
N PRO A 258 -29.98 -16.57 -21.19
CA PRO A 258 -29.78 -15.16 -21.45
C PRO A 258 -31.17 -14.54 -21.51
N VAL A 259 -31.44 -13.60 -20.60
CA VAL A 259 -32.66 -12.82 -20.69
C VAL A 259 -32.49 -12.14 -22.03
N GLN A 260 -33.15 -12.68 -23.07
CA GLN A 260 -33.33 -11.93 -24.29
C GLN A 260 -33.96 -10.65 -23.80
N ALA A 261 -33.20 -9.56 -23.88
CA ALA A 261 -33.77 -8.23 -23.70
C ALA A 261 -35.08 -8.28 -24.47
N PRO A 262 -36.23 -7.97 -23.83
CA PRO A 262 -37.49 -7.95 -24.57
C PRO A 262 -37.18 -7.17 -25.84
N PRO A 263 -37.47 -7.72 -27.04
CA PRO A 263 -37.16 -7.03 -28.27
C PRO A 263 -37.69 -5.63 -28.06
N VAL A 264 -36.82 -4.62 -28.16
CA VAL A 264 -37.22 -3.24 -27.97
C VAL A 264 -38.36 -3.06 -28.97
N GLN A 265 -39.60 -3.14 -28.48
CA GLN A 265 -40.73 -2.70 -29.23
C GLN A 265 -40.48 -1.21 -29.22
N ALA A 266 -39.86 -0.73 -30.31
CA ALA A 266 -39.96 0.66 -30.67
C ALA A 266 -41.43 1.01 -30.40
N PRO A 267 -41.72 2.01 -29.55
CA PRO A 267 -43.09 2.37 -29.23
C PRO A 267 -43.85 2.38 -30.55
N PRO A 268 -45.05 1.75 -30.62
CA PRO A 268 -45.78 1.68 -31.87
C PRO A 268 -45.77 3.09 -32.45
N VAL A 269 -45.28 3.22 -33.68
CA VAL A 269 -45.17 4.51 -34.36
C VAL A 269 -46.60 5.00 -34.56
N GLN A 270 -47.17 5.59 -33.51
CA GLN A 270 -48.48 6.19 -33.49
C GLN A 270 -48.27 7.63 -33.91
N GLY A 271 -48.15 7.78 -35.22
CA GLY A 271 -47.90 9.02 -35.92
C GLY A 271 -47.45 8.70 -37.34
N GLU A 272 -47.90 9.46 -38.33
CA GLU A 272 -47.32 9.39 -39.67
C GLU A 272 -45.78 9.41 -39.58
N PRO A 273 -45.04 8.68 -40.45
CA PRO A 273 -43.59 8.57 -40.38
C PRO A 273 -43.03 9.98 -40.19
N SER A 274 -42.45 10.23 -39.01
CA SER A 274 -42.05 11.58 -38.63
C SER A 274 -41.15 12.09 -39.75
N GLY A 275 -41.56 13.15 -40.43
CA GLY A 275 -40.83 13.78 -41.53
C GLY A 275 -39.53 14.44 -41.08
N VAL A 276 -38.86 13.89 -40.07
CA VAL A 276 -37.56 14.31 -39.58
C VAL A 276 -36.55 13.90 -40.65
N ARG A 277 -36.36 14.82 -41.60
CA ARG A 277 -35.25 14.75 -42.54
C ARG A 277 -33.97 14.96 -41.74
N VAL A 278 -33.24 13.90 -41.52
CA VAL A 278 -31.87 13.99 -40.96
C VAL A 278 -31.01 14.68 -42.03
N PRO A 279 -30.39 15.84 -41.72
CA PRO A 279 -29.52 16.51 -42.68
C PRO A 279 -28.34 15.59 -43.04
N LEU A 280 -28.05 15.44 -44.33
CA LEU A 280 -26.97 14.55 -44.82
C LEU A 280 -25.62 14.87 -44.17
N GLU A 281 -25.35 16.16 -43.95
CA GLU A 281 -24.14 16.64 -43.26
C GLU A 281 -23.97 16.05 -41.86
N LEU A 282 -25.08 15.80 -41.13
CA LEU A 282 -25.01 15.19 -39.80
C LEU A 282 -24.52 13.74 -39.90
N LEU A 283 -25.02 13.00 -40.89
CA LEU A 283 -24.64 11.61 -41.14
C LEU A 283 -23.18 11.50 -41.57
N GLU A 284 -22.74 12.38 -42.48
CA GLU A 284 -21.34 12.45 -42.92
C GLU A 284 -20.40 12.79 -41.76
N ARG A 285 -20.80 13.73 -40.88
CA ARG A 285 -19.99 14.13 -39.72
C ARG A 285 -19.88 13.01 -38.68
N LEU A 286 -20.93 12.20 -38.52
CA LEU A 286 -20.92 11.02 -37.66
C LEU A 286 -20.06 9.91 -38.25
N GLY A 287 -20.18 9.62 -39.55
CA GLY A 287 -19.32 8.67 -40.25
C GLY A 287 -17.83 9.03 -40.12
N GLY A 288 -17.47 10.29 -40.35
CA GLY A 288 -16.08 10.73 -40.18
C GLY A 288 -15.58 10.70 -38.73
N ARG A 289 -16.46 10.81 -37.73
CA ARG A 289 -16.07 10.61 -36.32
C ARG A 289 -15.80 9.14 -36.03
N LEU A 290 -16.62 8.24 -36.56
CA LEU A 290 -16.46 6.80 -36.40
C LEU A 290 -15.15 6.31 -37.02
N GLU A 291 -14.84 6.71 -38.25
CA GLU A 291 -13.56 6.34 -38.91
C GLU A 291 -12.32 6.83 -38.17
N ARG A 292 -12.39 8.02 -37.55
CA ARG A 292 -11.28 8.55 -36.73
C ARG A 292 -11.12 7.78 -35.42
N PHE A 293 -12.22 7.28 -34.88
CA PHE A 293 -12.22 6.46 -33.68
C PHE A 293 -11.66 5.06 -33.98
N GLU A 294 -12.08 4.43 -35.06
CA GLU A 294 -11.54 3.14 -35.53
C GLU A 294 -10.04 3.23 -35.80
N ARG A 295 -9.57 4.28 -36.50
CA ARG A 295 -8.13 4.52 -36.71
C ARG A 295 -7.32 4.71 -35.43
N ARG A 296 -7.95 5.12 -34.32
CA ARG A 296 -7.28 5.26 -33.01
C ARG A 296 -7.23 3.96 -32.24
N LEU A 297 -8.12 3.01 -32.54
CA LEU A 297 -8.18 1.72 -31.87
C LEU A 297 -7.26 0.65 -32.49
N GLY A 298 -6.79 0.87 -33.73
CA GLY A 298 -5.81 0.01 -34.40
C GLY A 298 -6.47 -1.00 -35.32
#